data_AF-A0A1N6IW30-F1
#
_entry.id   AF-A0A1N6IW30-F1
#
_cell.length_a   1.000
_cell.length_b   1.000
_cell.length_c   1.000
_cell.angle_alpha   90.00
_cell.angle_beta   90.00
_cell.angle_gamma   90.00
#
_symmetry.space_group_name_H-M   'P 1'
#
loop_
_entity.id
_entity.type
_entity.pdbx_description
1 polymer ?
#
loop_
_entity_poly.entity_id
_entity_poly.type
_entity_poly.pdbx_seq_one_letter_code
_entity_poly.pdbx_strand_id
1 'polypeptide(L)' 'MADRIISSSTHDAHMTVENHIADGWVASVCIVPKGAAKSNELIKLDTLFEREEVAWKTVETFARAELSNLT' A
#
# COMPACT_ATOMS: atom_id res chain seq x y z
N MET A 1 -5.76 11.89 3.03
CA MET A 1 -5.04 10.71 2.52
C MET A 1 -3.74 10.61 3.31
N ALA A 2 -3.49 9.50 3.98
CA ALA A 2 -2.23 9.27 4.68
C ALA A 2 -1.36 8.32 3.84
N ASP A 3 -0.09 8.67 3.66
CA ASP A 3 0.91 7.88 2.92
C ASP A 3 1.94 7.32 3.92
N ARG A 4 2.31 6.04 3.74
CA ARG A 4 3.37 5.38 4.49
C ARG A 4 4.24 4.59 3.54
N ILE A 5 5.53 4.50 3.84
CA ILE A 5 6.51 3.81 2.98
C ILE A 5 7.21 2.73 3.79
N ILE A 6 7.36 1.54 3.19
CA ILE A 6 8.25 0.49 3.66
C ILE A 6 9.30 0.25 2.58
N SER A 7 10.56 0.30 2.97
CA SER A 7 11.69 0.12 2.06
C SER A 7 12.34 -1.24 2.27
N SER A 8 12.67 -1.93 1.18
CA SER A 8 13.60 -3.07 1.15
C SER A 8 14.99 -2.64 0.65
N SER A 9 15.90 -3.58 0.41
CA SER A 9 17.20 -3.30 -0.22
C SER A 9 17.07 -2.86 -1.68
N THR A 10 16.04 -3.34 -2.40
CA THR A 10 15.88 -3.19 -3.85
C THR A 10 14.66 -2.36 -4.26
N HIS A 11 13.61 -2.32 -3.43
CA HIS A 11 12.32 -1.71 -3.75
C HIS A 11 11.77 -0.88 -2.59
N ASP A 12 10.90 0.07 -2.91
CA ASP A 12 10.10 0.84 -1.96
C ASP A 12 8.62 0.55 -2.20
N ALA A 13 7.88 0.23 -1.13
CA ALA A 13 6.44 0.05 -1.14
C ALA A 13 5.76 1.27 -0.53
N HIS A 14 5.09 2.05 -1.38
CA HIS A 14 4.29 3.20 -1.00
C HIS A 14 2.86 2.77 -0.76
N MET A 15 2.36 2.96 0.45
CA MET A 15 1.02 2.56 0.87
C MET A 15 0.19 3.80 1.16
N THR A 16 -1.05 3.79 0.70
CA THR A 16 -2.01 4.85 0.97
C THR A 16 -3.31 4.26 1.47
N VAL A 17 -3.84 4.82 2.55
CA VAL A 17 -5.19 4.53 3.02
C VAL A 17 -6.02 5.81 2.90
N GLU A 18 -7.20 5.66 2.29
CA GLU A 18 -8.16 6.75 2.11
C GLU A 18 -9.56 6.34 2.54
N ASN A 19 -10.30 7.30 3.10
CA ASN A 19 -11.71 7.11 3.42
C ASN A 19 -12.52 7.21 2.11
N HIS A 20 -13.22 6.16 1.77
CA HIS A 20 -14.08 6.06 0.60
C HIS A 20 -15.49 6.54 0.96
N ILE A 21 -16.14 7.23 0.01
CA ILE A 21 -17.41 7.97 0.17
C ILE A 21 -18.59 7.11 0.68
N ALA A 22 -18.45 5.78 0.73
CA ALA A 22 -19.46 4.82 1.18
C ALA A 22 -19.10 4.15 2.54
N ASP A 23 -18.66 4.95 3.53
CA ASP A 23 -18.37 4.52 4.92
C ASP A 23 -17.28 3.45 5.09
N GLY A 24 -16.41 3.28 4.08
CA GLY A 24 -15.35 2.27 4.07
C GLY A 24 -13.98 2.87 3.83
N TRP A 25 -12.93 2.14 4.13
CA TRP A 25 -11.54 2.51 3.89
C TRP A 25 -11.00 1.71 2.72
N VAL A 26 -10.34 2.39 1.79
CA VAL A 26 -9.63 1.78 0.68
C VAL A 26 -8.14 1.85 0.97
N ALA A 27 -7.46 0.72 0.84
CA ALA A 27 -6.02 0.67 0.91
C ALA A 27 -5.42 0.39 -0.47
N SER A 28 -4.37 1.13 -0.81
CA SER A 28 -3.64 0.96 -2.05
C SER A 28 -2.15 0.89 -1.77
N VAL A 29 -1.42 0.17 -2.60
CA VAL A 29 0.03 0.03 -2.53
C VAL A 29 0.64 0.19 -3.92
N CYS A 30 1.79 0.86 -4.00
CA CYS A 30 2.60 0.96 -5.20
C CYS A 30 4.01 0.51 -4.83
N ILE A 31 4.51 -0.52 -5.49
CA ILE A 31 5.86 -1.04 -5.26
C ILE A 31 6.72 -0.63 -6.45
N VAL A 32 7.79 0.09 -6.18
CA VAL A 32 8.71 0.58 -7.20
C VAL A 32 10.14 0.22 -6.86
N PRO A 33 11.02 -0.03 -7.84
CA PRO A 33 12.44 -0.16 -7.58
C PRO A 33 12.99 1.09 -6.90
N LYS A 34 13.99 0.91 -6.03
CA LYS A 34 14.65 2.03 -5.37
C LYS A 34 15.20 3.03 -6.37
N GLY A 35 14.90 4.31 -6.16
CA GLY A 35 15.31 5.39 -7.05
C GLY A 35 14.41 5.58 -8.28
N ALA A 36 13.40 4.73 -8.48
CA ALA A 36 12.35 4.98 -9.45
C ALA A 36 11.33 5.97 -8.87
N ALA A 37 10.73 6.79 -9.73
CA ALA A 37 9.61 7.63 -9.34
C ALA A 37 8.42 6.74 -8.96
N LYS A 38 7.64 7.15 -7.95
CA LYS A 38 6.36 6.52 -7.61
C LYS A 38 5.51 6.44 -8.87
N SER A 39 5.19 5.23 -9.32
CA SER A 39 4.32 5.05 -10.49
C SER A 39 2.91 5.51 -10.14
N ASN A 40 2.16 6.00 -11.14
CA ASN A 40 0.73 6.25 -10.98
C ASN A 40 -0.08 4.95 -10.89
N GLU A 41 0.56 3.80 -11.13
CA GLU A 41 -0.04 2.48 -10.97
C GLU A 41 -0.05 2.08 -9.48
N LEU A 42 -1.09 2.55 -8.79
CA LEU A 42 -1.45 2.09 -7.47
C LEU A 42 -2.24 0.78 -7.60
N ILE A 43 -1.71 -0.29 -7.01
CA ILE A 43 -2.46 -1.53 -6.82
C ILE A 43 -3.45 -1.25 -5.69
N LYS A 44 -4.71 -1.04 -6.04
CA LYS A 44 -5.79 -0.99 -5.07
C LYS A 44 -6.02 -2.41 -4.57
N LEU A 45 -6.07 -2.59 -3.26
CA LEU A 45 -6.59 -3.84 -2.73
C LEU A 45 -8.10 -3.86 -3.05
N ASP A 46 -8.58 -4.92 -3.71
CA ASP A 46 -10.01 -5.12 -4.08
C ASP A 46 -10.93 -5.36 -2.86
N THR A 47 -10.57 -4.80 -1.71
CA THR A 47 -11.24 -4.96 -0.43
C THR A 47 -11.56 -3.60 0.16
N LEU A 48 -12.84 -3.37 0.46
CA LEU A 48 -13.28 -2.26 1.31
C LEU A 48 -13.16 -2.69 2.77
N PHE A 49 -12.49 -1.87 3.57
CA PHE A 49 -12.29 -2.14 4.99
C PHE A 49 -13.24 -1.30 5.84
N GLU A 50 -13.86 -1.90 6.84
CA GLU A 50 -14.77 -1.19 7.75
C GLU A 50 -14.02 -0.21 8.69
N ARG A 51 -12.70 -0.35 8.83
CA ARG A 51 -11.86 0.45 9.73
C ARG A 51 -10.51 0.81 9.11
N GLU A 52 -10.03 2.02 9.36
CA GLU A 52 -8.73 2.52 8.90
C GLU A 52 -7.57 1.62 9.36
N GLU A 53 -7.59 1.18 10.61
CA GLU A 53 -6.55 0.34 11.19
C GLU A 53 -6.44 -1.01 10.48
N VAL A 54 -7.58 -1.57 10.04
CA VAL A 54 -7.62 -2.84 9.30
C VAL A 54 -7.09 -2.63 7.88
N ALA A 55 -7.44 -1.52 7.24
CA ALA A 55 -6.90 -1.12 5.94
C ALA A 55 -5.37 -1.01 6.00
N TRP A 56 -4.85 -0.32 7.02
CA TRP A 56 -3.40 -0.18 7.25
C TRP A 56 -2.69 -1.50 7.50
N LYS A 57 -3.24 -2.35 8.39
CA LYS A 57 -2.62 -3.64 8.70
C LYS A 57 -2.58 -4.57 7.47
N THR A 58 -3.65 -4.56 6.68
CA THR A 58 -3.74 -5.38 5.47
C THR A 58 -2.75 -4.93 4.41
N VAL A 59 -2.71 -3.63 4.11
CA VAL A 59 -1.78 -3.10 3.09
C VAL A 59 -0.32 -3.22 3.51
N GLU A 60 -0.01 -3.07 4.80
CA GLU A 60 1.33 -3.33 5.32
C GLU A 60 1.73 -4.80 5.17
N THR A 61 0.83 -5.73 5.49
CA THR A 61 1.10 -7.17 5.36
C THR A 61 1.35 -7.53 3.90
N PHE A 62 0.53 -7.01 2.99
CA PHE A 62 0.68 -7.21 1.55
C PHE A 62 1.99 -6.61 1.04
N ALA A 63 2.29 -5.35 1.37
CA ALA A 63 3.52 -4.68 0.97
C ALA A 63 4.77 -5.45 1.42
N ARG A 64 4.79 -5.94 2.67
CA ARG A 64 5.89 -6.74 3.19
C ARG A 64 6.05 -8.07 2.46
N ALA A 65 4.94 -8.76 2.16
CA ALA A 65 4.96 -10.02 1.42
C ALA A 65 5.53 -9.82 0.01
N GLU A 66 5.05 -8.80 -0.70
CA GLU A 66 5.54 -8.48 -2.04
C GLU A 66 7.01 -8.06 -2.05
N LEU A 67 7.43 -7.20 -1.10
CA LEU A 67 8.84 -6.84 -0.97
C LEU A 67 9.71 -8.08 -0.70
N SER A 68 9.24 -9.03 0.12
CA SER A 68 9.96 -10.28 0.37
C SER A 68 10.04 -11.19 -0.86
N ASN A 69 9.06 -11.15 -1.76
CA ASN A 69 9.09 -11.90 -3.02
C ASN A 69 10.04 -11.27 -4.06
N LEU A 70 10.32 -9.96 -3.93
CA LEU A 70 11.19 -9.17 -4.82
C LEU A 70 12.63 -9.05 -4.30
N THR A 71 12.97 -9.75 -3.22
CA THR A 71 14.32 -9.80 -2.61
C THR A 71 15.09 -10.99 -3.15
#